data_AF-A0A969YJS1-F1
#
_entry.id   AF-A0A969YJS1-F1
#
_cell.length_a   1.000
_cell.length_b   1.000
_cell.length_c   1.000
_cell.angle_alpha   90.00
_cell.angle_beta   90.00
_cell.angle_gamma   90.00
#
_symmetry.space_group_name_H-M   'P 1'
#
loop_
_entity.id
_entity.type
_entity.pdbx_description
1 polymer ?
#
loop_
_entity_poly.entity_id
_entity_poly.type
_entity_poly.pdbx_seq_one_letter_code
_entity_poly.pdbx_strand_id
1 'polypeptide(L)'
;MSSCQGGQCDHGAQCAESTESDRRFEEQLGKIKRKILVMSGKGGVGKSSVASYVAIGLSDLGFRVGLLDVDFHGPSIPRMLGVSGMLRVNEEEKCMVPHQFSDKLQVASIECFLEDRDTAVVWRGPVKHNVIKQFMTDIKWGDLDYLVIDCPPGTGDEPLSVAQTIPGTHALIVTTPQEIALADVRKSINFCKMVHMPILGLVENMSGYICPHCNQEVPLFGKDGGVRTARKMGVEWLGSLPFDPRVVESADVGVSLLGRQDGGPFVRELGQLVANITRKMDQKGGIAAPLKEARTVVADTKTFRVAIPLADGRLTNHFGHCEQFAIVQVENGQIQGKELVTPPPHEPGLLPRWLGEKDVHLIIAGGMGQRAIQLFTERSIRVITGAPNLTPEELVGKYLDGTLTTGANVCDH
;
A
#
# COMPACT_ATOMS: atom_id res chain seq x y z
N MET A 1 -17.28 -58.81 14.77
CA MET A 1 -18.18 -58.37 13.67
C MET A 1 -18.88 -57.13 14.22
N SER A 2 -18.78 -55.90 13.72
CA SER A 2 -18.67 -55.34 12.37
C SER A 2 -18.14 -53.90 12.53
N SER A 3 -17.01 -53.54 11.93
CA SER A 3 -16.85 -52.78 10.66
C SER A 3 -16.90 -51.26 10.77
N CYS A 4 -15.80 -50.65 10.32
CA CYS A 4 -15.57 -49.23 10.08
C CYS A 4 -16.50 -48.62 9.01
N GLN A 5 -16.78 -47.32 9.10
CA GLN A 5 -16.94 -46.43 7.94
C GLN A 5 -16.31 -45.08 8.27
N GLY A 6 -15.21 -44.75 7.58
CA GLY A 6 -14.56 -43.45 7.61
C GLY A 6 -15.19 -42.52 6.57
N GLY A 7 -15.57 -41.33 6.99
CA GLY A 7 -15.89 -40.21 6.10
C GLY A 7 -14.60 -39.50 5.69
N GLN A 8 -14.35 -39.43 4.38
CA GLN A 8 -13.25 -38.69 3.77
C GLN A 8 -13.46 -37.17 3.94
N CYS A 9 -12.40 -36.46 4.33
CA CYS A 9 -12.36 -35.01 4.43
C CYS A 9 -12.12 -34.35 3.06
N ASP A 10 -12.93 -33.32 2.80
CA ASP A 10 -13.03 -32.49 1.59
C ASP A 10 -11.89 -31.45 1.46
N HIS A 11 -10.63 -31.83 1.70
CA HIS A 11 -9.49 -30.88 1.73
C HIS A 11 -8.84 -30.63 0.36
N GLY A 12 -9.25 -31.35 -0.69
CA GLY A 12 -8.66 -31.23 -2.03
C GLY A 12 -9.17 -30.03 -2.84
N ALA A 13 -10.42 -29.63 -2.67
CA ALA A 13 -11.05 -28.58 -3.48
C ALA A 13 -10.58 -27.16 -3.10
N GLN A 14 -10.42 -26.87 -1.80
CA GLN A 14 -10.04 -25.54 -1.30
C GLN A 14 -8.60 -25.12 -1.65
N CYS A 15 -7.66 -26.08 -1.80
CA CYS A 15 -6.29 -25.77 -2.22
C CYS A 15 -6.15 -25.55 -3.74
N ALA A 16 -7.06 -26.10 -4.53
CA ALA A 16 -7.06 -25.95 -5.99
C ALA A 16 -7.71 -24.61 -6.41
N GLU A 17 -8.78 -24.18 -5.73
CA GLU A 17 -9.42 -22.88 -6.00
C GLU A 17 -8.53 -21.68 -5.64
N SER A 18 -7.71 -21.79 -4.58
CA SER A 18 -6.80 -20.70 -4.19
C SER A 18 -5.69 -20.46 -5.21
N THR A 19 -5.21 -21.53 -5.86
CA THR A 19 -4.13 -21.43 -6.87
C THR A 19 -4.61 -20.88 -8.21
N GLU A 20 -5.86 -21.16 -8.63
CA GLU A 20 -6.43 -20.60 -9.85
C GLU A 20 -6.80 -19.12 -9.70
N SER A 21 -7.35 -18.73 -8.55
CA SER A 21 -7.67 -17.34 -8.23
C SER A 21 -6.42 -16.45 -8.18
N ASP A 22 -5.34 -16.91 -7.53
CA ASP A 22 -4.08 -16.16 -7.46
C ASP A 22 -3.41 -16.04 -8.85
N ARG A 23 -3.50 -17.07 -9.71
CA ARG A 23 -3.00 -16.99 -11.10
C ARG A 23 -3.78 -15.98 -11.94
N ARG A 24 -5.11 -16.00 -11.85
CA ARG A 24 -5.98 -15.01 -12.53
C ARG A 24 -5.68 -13.60 -12.05
N PHE A 25 -5.43 -13.42 -10.75
CA PHE A 25 -5.02 -12.16 -10.16
C PHE A 25 -3.72 -11.61 -10.76
N GLU A 26 -2.67 -12.43 -10.83
CA GLU A 26 -1.39 -12.03 -11.45
C GLU A 26 -1.54 -11.69 -12.94
N GLU A 27 -2.32 -12.48 -13.68
CA GLU A 27 -2.61 -12.23 -15.10
C GLU A 27 -3.33 -10.89 -15.31
N GLN A 28 -4.35 -10.57 -14.51
CA GLN A 28 -5.06 -9.29 -14.63
C GLN A 28 -4.17 -8.11 -14.24
N LEU A 29 -3.40 -8.23 -13.15
CA LEU A 29 -2.44 -7.20 -12.75
C LEU A 29 -1.34 -6.96 -13.79
N GLY A 30 -0.98 -8.00 -14.55
CA GLY A 30 -0.02 -7.92 -15.65
C GLY A 30 -0.51 -7.07 -16.83
N LYS A 31 -1.83 -6.96 -17.03
CA LYS A 31 -2.44 -6.12 -18.08
C LYS A 31 -2.42 -4.63 -17.75
N ILE A 32 -2.09 -4.28 -16.51
CA ILE A 32 -2.05 -2.90 -16.02
C ILE A 32 -0.59 -2.45 -15.95
N LYS A 33 -0.20 -1.53 -16.84
CA LYS A 33 1.21 -1.11 -16.96
C LYS A 33 1.69 -0.33 -15.74
N ARG A 34 0.84 0.58 -15.22
CA ARG A 34 1.21 1.52 -14.14
C ARG A 34 0.10 1.59 -13.11
N LYS A 35 0.47 1.54 -11.83
CA LYS A 35 -0.46 1.61 -10.70
C LYS A 35 -0.10 2.78 -9.81
N ILE A 36 -1.05 3.67 -9.54
CA ILE A 36 -0.88 4.86 -8.72
C ILE A 36 -1.87 4.79 -7.55
N LEU A 37 -1.35 4.75 -6.33
CA LEU A 37 -2.17 4.85 -5.12
C LEU A 37 -2.21 6.30 -4.65
N VAL A 38 -3.40 6.89 -4.62
CA VAL A 38 -3.59 8.24 -4.11
C VAL A 38 -3.88 8.17 -2.61
N MET A 39 -3.01 8.77 -1.82
CA MET A 39 -3.07 8.73 -0.35
C MET A 39 -3.10 10.14 0.23
N SER A 40 -3.64 10.28 1.44
CA SER A 40 -3.55 11.51 2.21
C SER A 40 -3.41 11.21 3.69
N GLY A 41 -2.71 12.08 4.43
CA GLY A 41 -2.56 11.93 5.88
C GLY A 41 -3.85 12.17 6.67
N LYS A 42 -4.76 13.00 6.15
CA LYS A 42 -6.03 13.37 6.78
C LYS A 42 -7.18 13.42 5.79
N GLY A 43 -8.41 13.34 6.30
CA GLY A 43 -9.63 13.61 5.52
C GLY A 43 -9.75 15.08 5.11
N GLY A 44 -10.47 15.35 4.03
CA GLY A 44 -10.81 16.72 3.60
C GLY A 44 -9.73 17.49 2.83
N VAL A 45 -8.58 16.88 2.51
CA VAL A 45 -7.54 17.53 1.65
C VAL A 45 -7.88 17.49 0.15
N GLY A 46 -9.00 16.90 -0.23
CA GLY A 46 -9.40 16.72 -1.64
C GLY A 46 -8.66 15.58 -2.36
N LYS A 47 -8.23 14.55 -1.63
CA LYS A 47 -7.58 13.34 -2.18
C LYS A 47 -8.37 12.73 -3.34
N SER A 48 -9.66 12.45 -3.14
CA SER A 48 -10.53 11.85 -4.16
C SER A 48 -10.70 12.76 -5.36
N SER A 49 -10.78 14.08 -5.16
CA SER A 49 -10.79 15.05 -6.26
C SER A 49 -9.50 14.99 -7.07
N VAL A 50 -8.35 14.97 -6.41
CA VAL A 50 -7.06 14.83 -7.10
C VAL A 50 -6.99 13.50 -7.85
N ALA A 51 -7.45 12.39 -7.25
CA ALA A 51 -7.49 11.08 -7.91
C ALA A 51 -8.35 11.10 -9.19
N SER A 52 -9.58 11.64 -9.11
CA SER A 52 -10.47 11.80 -10.27
C SER A 52 -9.82 12.63 -11.37
N TYR A 53 -9.32 13.82 -11.04
CA TYR A 53 -8.77 14.74 -12.03
C TYR A 53 -7.47 14.26 -12.66
N VAL A 54 -6.63 13.54 -11.90
CA VAL A 54 -5.45 12.86 -12.46
C VAL A 54 -5.89 11.76 -13.43
N ALA A 55 -6.90 10.95 -13.08
CA ALA A 55 -7.41 9.90 -13.95
C ALA A 55 -8.02 10.48 -15.25
N ILE A 56 -8.84 11.53 -15.15
CA ILE A 56 -9.41 12.21 -16.32
C ILE A 56 -8.31 12.82 -17.18
N GLY A 57 -7.38 13.56 -16.58
CA GLY A 57 -6.29 14.19 -17.34
C GLY A 57 -5.36 13.17 -18.02
N LEU A 58 -5.11 12.01 -17.41
CA LEU A 58 -4.41 10.90 -18.08
C LEU A 58 -5.23 10.35 -19.26
N SER A 59 -6.55 10.23 -19.12
CA SER A 59 -7.43 9.77 -20.20
C SER A 59 -7.50 10.77 -21.37
N ASP A 60 -7.48 12.07 -21.07
CA ASP A 60 -7.45 13.17 -22.06
C ASP A 60 -6.15 13.18 -22.87
N LEU A 61 -5.05 12.68 -22.30
CA LEU A 61 -3.79 12.42 -23.01
C LEU A 61 -3.82 11.13 -23.86
N GLY A 62 -4.96 10.41 -23.88
CA GLY A 62 -5.19 9.22 -24.71
C GLY A 62 -4.81 7.88 -24.07
N PHE A 63 -4.33 7.89 -22.82
CA PHE A 63 -4.03 6.65 -22.08
C PHE A 63 -5.31 5.89 -21.72
N ARG A 64 -5.26 4.56 -21.69
CA ARG A 64 -6.34 3.74 -21.12
C ARG A 64 -6.21 3.75 -19.59
N VAL A 65 -7.23 4.27 -18.91
CA VAL A 65 -7.19 4.53 -17.47
C VAL A 65 -8.32 3.82 -16.75
N GLY A 66 -7.98 3.14 -15.67
CA GLY A 66 -8.94 2.71 -14.65
C GLY A 66 -8.86 3.63 -13.43
N LEU A 67 -10.01 3.99 -12.85
CA LEU A 67 -10.12 4.65 -11.56
C LEU A 67 -10.87 3.73 -10.61
N LEU A 68 -10.19 3.30 -9.55
CA LEU A 68 -10.74 2.43 -8.52
C LEU A 68 -10.87 3.20 -7.20
N ASP A 69 -12.08 3.27 -6.67
CA ASP A 69 -12.35 3.81 -5.34
C ASP A 69 -12.47 2.67 -4.32
N VAL A 70 -11.53 2.63 -3.37
CA VAL A 70 -11.50 1.67 -2.26
C VAL A 70 -11.78 2.34 -0.91
N ASP A 71 -12.35 3.56 -0.89
CA ASP A 71 -12.79 4.20 0.34
C ASP A 71 -14.12 3.59 0.82
N PHE A 72 -14.02 2.58 1.69
CA PHE A 72 -15.17 1.88 2.28
C PHE A 72 -16.03 2.78 3.19
N HIS A 73 -15.50 3.90 3.66
CA HIS A 73 -16.12 4.72 4.70
C HIS A 73 -16.82 5.95 4.14
N GLY A 74 -16.42 6.41 2.96
CA GLY A 74 -17.01 7.56 2.31
C GLY A 74 -16.67 7.62 0.83
N PRO A 75 -17.16 6.65 0.02
CA PRO A 75 -16.92 6.66 -1.41
C PRO A 75 -17.46 7.96 -2.00
N SER A 76 -16.63 8.66 -2.75
CA SER A 76 -16.97 9.98 -3.31
C SER A 76 -16.87 10.01 -4.83
N ILE A 77 -16.09 9.10 -5.41
CA ILE A 77 -15.82 9.05 -6.85
C ILE A 77 -17.10 8.87 -7.69
N PRO A 78 -18.04 7.95 -7.36
CA PRO A 78 -19.26 7.78 -8.15
C PRO A 78 -20.06 9.07 -8.26
N ARG A 79 -20.31 9.74 -7.12
CA ARG A 79 -21.01 11.02 -7.08
C ARG A 79 -20.26 12.11 -7.84
N MET A 80 -18.96 12.24 -7.62
CA MET A 80 -18.13 13.26 -8.27
C MET A 80 -18.13 13.16 -9.81
N LEU A 81 -18.25 11.94 -10.34
CA LEU A 81 -18.23 11.67 -11.77
C LEU A 81 -19.63 11.46 -12.37
N GLY A 82 -20.70 11.62 -11.57
CA GLY A 82 -22.07 11.37 -12.02
C GLY A 82 -22.34 9.91 -12.38
N VAL A 83 -21.50 8.99 -11.91
CA VAL A 83 -21.60 7.56 -12.13
C VAL A 83 -22.47 6.97 -11.01
N SER A 84 -23.52 6.23 -11.38
CA SER A 84 -24.44 5.63 -10.41
C SER A 84 -24.90 4.24 -10.85
N GLY A 85 -25.42 3.49 -9.89
CA GLY A 85 -25.86 2.11 -10.09
C GLY A 85 -24.75 1.08 -9.83
N MET A 86 -25.17 -0.18 -9.75
CA MET A 86 -24.28 -1.32 -9.58
C MET A 86 -23.41 -1.58 -10.80
N LEU A 87 -22.27 -2.23 -10.58
CA LEU A 87 -21.51 -2.79 -11.68
C LEU A 87 -22.35 -3.85 -12.41
N ARG A 88 -22.34 -3.81 -13.74
CA ARG A 88 -23.04 -4.82 -14.53
C ARG A 88 -22.28 -6.14 -14.42
N VAL A 89 -23.00 -7.22 -14.19
CA VAL A 89 -22.42 -8.58 -14.21
C VAL A 89 -22.51 -9.12 -15.63
N ASN A 90 -21.39 -9.60 -16.15
CA ASN A 90 -21.35 -10.44 -17.34
C ASN A 90 -21.34 -11.90 -16.87
N GLU A 91 -22.48 -12.58 -17.03
CA GLU A 91 -22.67 -13.97 -16.58
C GLU A 91 -21.82 -14.96 -17.39
N GLU A 92 -21.60 -14.70 -18.69
CA GLU A 92 -20.83 -15.59 -19.57
C GLU A 92 -19.34 -15.60 -19.19
N GLU A 93 -18.78 -14.43 -18.92
CA GLU A 93 -17.37 -14.27 -18.55
C GLU A 93 -17.12 -14.32 -17.04
N LYS A 94 -18.18 -14.43 -16.22
CA LYS A 94 -18.13 -14.38 -14.76
C LYS A 94 -17.28 -13.21 -14.25
N CYS A 95 -17.60 -12.02 -14.74
CA CYS A 95 -16.88 -10.80 -14.40
C CYS A 95 -17.83 -9.60 -14.27
N MET A 96 -17.41 -8.61 -13.49
CA MET A 96 -18.05 -7.31 -13.39
C MET A 96 -17.51 -6.36 -14.44
N VAL A 97 -18.38 -5.57 -15.06
CA VAL A 97 -18.02 -4.54 -16.03
C VAL A 97 -17.96 -3.20 -15.29
N PRO A 98 -16.81 -2.49 -15.32
CA PRO A 98 -16.69 -1.17 -14.69
C PRO A 98 -17.57 -0.15 -15.42
N HIS A 99 -17.93 0.92 -14.74
CA HIS A 99 -18.67 2.02 -15.36
C HIS A 99 -17.78 2.76 -16.36
N GLN A 100 -18.30 3.01 -17.55
CA GLN A 100 -17.57 3.76 -18.57
C GLN A 100 -17.85 5.26 -18.39
N PHE A 101 -16.82 6.04 -18.05
CA PHE A 101 -16.93 7.49 -17.91
C PHE A 101 -16.62 8.22 -19.23
N SER A 102 -15.60 7.77 -19.96
CA SER A 102 -15.25 8.22 -21.32
C SER A 102 -14.68 7.05 -22.11
N ASP A 103 -14.41 7.18 -23.41
CA ASP A 103 -13.82 6.10 -24.23
C ASP A 103 -12.52 5.51 -23.66
N LYS A 104 -11.83 6.26 -22.79
CA LYS A 104 -10.52 5.92 -22.23
C LYS A 104 -10.50 5.83 -20.71
N LEU A 105 -11.59 6.16 -20.01
CA LEU A 105 -11.67 6.11 -18.55
C LEU A 105 -12.80 5.19 -18.09
N GLN A 106 -12.42 4.18 -17.32
CA GLN A 106 -13.31 3.25 -16.63
C GLN A 106 -13.25 3.49 -15.12
N VAL A 107 -14.39 3.36 -14.45
CA VAL A 107 -14.54 3.67 -13.03
C VAL A 107 -15.19 2.50 -12.31
N ALA A 108 -14.62 2.13 -11.16
CA ALA A 108 -15.24 1.22 -10.22
C ALA A 108 -15.13 1.79 -8.81
N SER A 109 -16.15 1.57 -8.00
CA SER A 109 -16.15 1.93 -6.59
C SER A 109 -16.77 0.81 -5.78
N ILE A 110 -16.34 0.71 -4.53
CA ILE A 110 -16.98 -0.15 -3.53
C ILE A 110 -18.48 0.12 -3.38
N GLU A 111 -18.91 1.38 -3.55
CA GLU A 111 -20.33 1.75 -3.49
C GLU A 111 -21.15 1.03 -4.56
N CYS A 112 -20.56 0.74 -5.72
CA CYS A 112 -21.22 0.05 -6.83
C CYS A 112 -21.37 -1.47 -6.61
N PHE A 113 -20.88 -1.99 -5.49
CA PHE A 113 -20.95 -3.41 -5.13
C PHE A 113 -21.95 -3.69 -3.99
N LEU A 114 -22.35 -2.67 -3.23
CA LEU A 114 -23.30 -2.83 -2.12
C LEU A 114 -24.74 -2.71 -2.63
N GLU A 115 -25.59 -3.69 -2.29
CA GLU A 115 -27.02 -3.66 -2.61
C GLU A 115 -27.79 -2.57 -1.88
N ASP A 116 -27.36 -2.25 -0.66
CA ASP A 116 -27.92 -1.19 0.15
C ASP A 116 -26.83 -0.20 0.57
N ARG A 117 -27.02 1.08 0.22
CA ARG A 117 -26.08 2.18 0.49
C ARG A 117 -26.09 2.61 1.95
N ASP A 118 -27.16 2.32 2.69
CA ASP A 118 -27.32 2.70 4.10
C ASP A 118 -26.91 1.56 5.07
N THR A 119 -26.56 0.38 4.54
CA THR A 119 -26.06 -0.70 5.38
C THR A 119 -24.66 -0.35 5.91
N ALA A 120 -24.58 -0.04 7.20
CA ALA A 120 -23.32 0.13 7.91
C ALA A 120 -22.61 -1.23 8.04
N VAL A 121 -21.88 -1.64 7.00
CA VAL A 121 -21.10 -2.86 7.05
C VAL A 121 -19.77 -2.59 7.78
N VAL A 122 -19.55 -3.26 8.92
CA VAL A 122 -18.27 -3.20 9.63
C VAL A 122 -17.33 -4.25 9.03
N TRP A 123 -16.62 -3.87 7.97
CA TRP A 123 -15.61 -4.74 7.35
C TRP A 123 -14.34 -4.77 8.22
N ARG A 124 -13.89 -5.95 8.63
CA ARG A 124 -12.57 -6.13 9.26
C ARG A 124 -11.47 -6.20 8.18
N GLY A 125 -10.22 -5.87 8.54
CA GLY A 125 -9.07 -5.84 7.61
C GLY A 125 -8.99 -7.01 6.61
N PRO A 126 -9.10 -8.28 7.03
CA PRO A 126 -9.04 -9.43 6.11
C PRO A 126 -10.13 -9.42 5.03
N VAL A 127 -11.31 -8.91 5.37
CA VAL A 127 -12.42 -8.81 4.41
C VAL A 127 -12.15 -7.70 3.39
N LYS A 128 -11.63 -6.55 3.84
CA LYS A 128 -11.22 -5.45 2.95
C LYS A 128 -10.13 -5.90 1.97
N HIS A 129 -9.14 -6.65 2.45
CA HIS A 129 -8.08 -7.24 1.63
C HIS A 129 -8.65 -8.14 0.53
N ASN A 130 -9.58 -9.03 0.87
CA ASN A 130 -10.20 -9.94 -0.10
C ASN A 130 -11.02 -9.18 -1.15
N VAL A 131 -11.73 -8.12 -0.77
CA VAL A 131 -12.46 -7.29 -1.74
C VAL A 131 -11.53 -6.57 -2.70
N ILE A 132 -10.42 -6.02 -2.21
CA ILE A 132 -9.43 -5.37 -3.07
C ILE A 132 -8.84 -6.39 -4.06
N LYS A 133 -8.52 -7.61 -3.60
CA LYS A 133 -8.14 -8.72 -4.49
C LYS A 133 -9.22 -9.00 -5.52
N GLN A 134 -10.48 -9.11 -5.09
CA GLN A 134 -11.62 -9.39 -5.94
C GLN A 134 -11.81 -8.31 -7.02
N PHE A 135 -11.60 -7.03 -6.70
CA PHE A 135 -11.68 -5.96 -7.71
C PHE A 135 -10.60 -6.06 -8.79
N MET A 136 -9.46 -6.66 -8.49
CA MET A 136 -8.43 -6.90 -9.50
C MET A 136 -8.70 -8.16 -10.33
N THR A 137 -9.37 -9.18 -9.77
CA THR A 137 -9.68 -10.44 -10.48
C THR A 137 -10.97 -10.39 -11.29
N ASP A 138 -12.01 -9.80 -10.72
CA ASP A 138 -13.38 -9.97 -11.16
C ASP A 138 -13.86 -8.79 -11.99
N ILE A 139 -13.25 -7.61 -11.86
CA ILE A 139 -13.55 -6.48 -12.75
C ILE A 139 -12.80 -6.66 -14.08
N LYS A 140 -13.54 -6.54 -15.18
CA LYS A 140 -13.00 -6.57 -16.54
C LYS A 140 -12.38 -5.23 -16.92
N TRP A 141 -11.22 -4.93 -16.34
CA TRP A 141 -10.41 -3.75 -16.66
C TRP A 141 -9.83 -3.78 -18.09
N GLY A 142 -9.54 -4.97 -18.61
CA GLY A 142 -8.81 -5.11 -19.87
C GLY A 142 -7.37 -4.59 -19.75
N ASP A 143 -6.79 -4.14 -20.87
CA ASP A 143 -5.44 -3.58 -20.90
C ASP A 143 -5.46 -2.09 -20.52
N LEU A 144 -4.83 -1.76 -19.39
CA LEU A 144 -4.73 -0.39 -18.89
C LEU A 144 -3.29 0.12 -18.97
N ASP A 145 -3.15 1.37 -19.39
CA ASP A 145 -1.88 2.09 -19.27
C ASP A 145 -1.68 2.61 -17.84
N TYR A 146 -2.77 3.02 -17.17
CA TYR A 146 -2.77 3.46 -15.78
C TYR A 146 -3.97 2.90 -15.00
N LEU A 147 -3.75 2.50 -13.75
CA LEU A 147 -4.78 2.32 -12.73
C LEU A 147 -4.52 3.32 -11.61
N VAL A 148 -5.47 4.24 -11.39
CA VAL A 148 -5.47 5.18 -10.27
C VAL A 148 -6.38 4.63 -9.18
N ILE A 149 -5.87 4.52 -7.96
CA ILE A 149 -6.58 3.93 -6.83
C ILE A 149 -6.76 5.01 -5.76
N ASP A 150 -7.99 5.36 -5.44
CA ASP A 150 -8.34 6.28 -4.35
C ASP A 150 -8.53 5.49 -3.05
N CYS A 151 -7.60 5.62 -2.11
CA CYS A 151 -7.67 4.95 -0.80
C CYS A 151 -8.33 5.85 0.25
N PRO A 152 -8.89 5.33 1.36
CA PRO A 152 -9.32 6.15 2.47
C PRO A 152 -8.15 6.95 3.08
N PRO A 153 -8.43 8.06 3.80
CA PRO A 153 -7.40 8.86 4.44
C PRO A 153 -6.67 8.08 5.54
N GLY A 154 -5.39 8.37 5.72
CA GLY A 154 -4.54 7.79 6.76
C GLY A 154 -3.62 6.69 6.25
N THR A 155 -3.15 5.88 7.19
CA THR A 155 -2.20 4.78 6.97
C THR A 155 -2.73 3.48 7.61
N GLY A 156 -4.04 3.26 7.49
CA GLY A 156 -4.76 2.13 8.06
C GLY A 156 -4.65 0.85 7.23
N ASP A 157 -5.64 -0.03 7.39
CA ASP A 157 -5.64 -1.36 6.79
C ASP A 157 -5.76 -1.32 5.26
N GLU A 158 -6.45 -0.33 4.68
CA GLU A 158 -6.73 -0.30 3.24
C GLU A 158 -5.51 0.08 2.40
N PRO A 159 -4.76 1.18 2.70
CA PRO A 159 -3.51 1.45 2.00
C PRO A 159 -2.49 0.32 2.19
N LEU A 160 -2.50 -0.35 3.34
CA LEU A 160 -1.66 -1.53 3.59
C LEU A 160 -2.09 -2.71 2.72
N SER A 161 -3.39 -2.99 2.65
CA SER A 161 -3.96 -4.05 1.81
C SER A 161 -3.63 -3.81 0.34
N VAL A 162 -3.75 -2.58 -0.16
CA VAL A 162 -3.35 -2.23 -1.53
C VAL A 162 -1.85 -2.43 -1.73
N ALA A 163 -1.00 -1.95 -0.81
CA ALA A 163 0.44 -2.11 -0.91
C ALA A 163 0.88 -3.59 -0.93
N GLN A 164 0.20 -4.45 -0.18
CA GLN A 164 0.48 -5.89 -0.12
C GLN A 164 -0.10 -6.67 -1.29
N THR A 165 -1.25 -6.24 -1.80
CA THR A 165 -2.01 -6.95 -2.84
C THR A 165 -1.56 -6.56 -4.23
N ILE A 166 -1.30 -5.27 -4.48
CA ILE A 166 -1.07 -4.71 -5.81
C ILE A 166 0.41 -4.30 -5.93
N PRO A 167 1.32 -5.22 -6.29
CA PRO A 167 2.74 -4.93 -6.40
C PRO A 167 3.04 -3.91 -7.50
N GLY A 168 4.13 -3.14 -7.32
CA GLY A 168 4.58 -2.11 -8.27
C GLY A 168 3.75 -0.82 -8.23
N THR A 169 2.90 -0.66 -7.21
CA THR A 169 2.12 0.54 -6.99
C THR A 169 2.99 1.71 -6.51
N HIS A 170 2.75 2.89 -7.06
CA HIS A 170 3.46 4.12 -6.68
C HIS A 170 2.54 5.06 -5.92
N ALA A 171 2.98 5.56 -4.76
CA ALA A 171 2.20 6.42 -3.90
C ALA A 171 2.24 7.89 -4.36
N LEU A 172 1.08 8.46 -4.64
CA LEU A 172 0.84 9.89 -4.86
C LEU A 172 0.24 10.48 -3.58
N ILE A 173 1.01 11.30 -2.86
CA ILE A 173 0.60 11.82 -1.56
C ILE A 173 -0.02 13.21 -1.72
N VAL A 174 -1.27 13.37 -1.30
CA VAL A 174 -2.03 14.62 -1.37
C VAL A 174 -2.06 15.29 0.00
N THR A 175 -1.84 16.60 0.02
CA THR A 175 -1.93 17.44 1.23
C THR A 175 -2.51 18.82 0.93
N THR A 176 -2.63 19.66 1.96
CA THR A 176 -2.92 21.10 1.84
C THR A 176 -1.81 21.90 2.52
N PRO A 177 -1.67 23.22 2.26
CA PRO A 177 -0.61 24.04 2.85
C PRO A 177 -0.66 24.14 4.39
N GLN A 178 -1.77 23.75 5.02
CA GLN A 178 -2.00 23.87 6.47
C GLN A 178 -1.02 23.02 7.27
N GLU A 179 -0.43 23.58 8.32
CA GLU A 179 0.58 22.89 9.14
C GLU A 179 0.07 21.57 9.76
N ILE A 180 -1.21 21.52 10.15
CA ILE A 180 -1.84 20.30 10.67
C ILE A 180 -1.83 19.17 9.63
N ALA A 181 -2.09 19.50 8.35
CA ALA A 181 -2.01 18.51 7.26
C ALA A 181 -0.58 17.96 7.08
N LEU A 182 0.43 18.81 7.26
CA LEU A 182 1.82 18.46 7.02
C LEU A 182 2.37 17.47 8.05
N ALA A 183 1.84 17.46 9.28
CA ALA A 183 2.19 16.46 10.27
C ALA A 183 1.79 15.04 9.82
N ASP A 184 0.59 14.90 9.26
CA ASP A 184 0.08 13.60 8.81
C ASP A 184 0.71 13.14 7.50
N VAL A 185 1.12 14.07 6.63
CA VAL A 185 1.95 13.75 5.45
C VAL A 185 3.21 12.98 5.83
N ARG A 186 3.90 13.38 6.91
CA ARG A 186 5.13 12.70 7.35
C ARG A 186 4.85 11.25 7.72
N LYS A 187 3.69 10.97 8.34
CA LYS A 187 3.24 9.61 8.65
C LYS A 187 2.98 8.82 7.37
N SER A 188 2.29 9.39 6.37
CA SER A 188 2.06 8.74 5.07
C SER A 188 3.37 8.43 4.34
N ILE A 189 4.34 9.34 4.34
CA ILE A 189 5.67 9.11 3.75
C ILE A 189 6.39 7.96 4.47
N ASN A 190 6.41 7.99 5.80
CA ASN A 190 7.07 6.94 6.60
C ASN A 190 6.37 5.58 6.42
N PHE A 191 5.05 5.56 6.32
CA PHE A 191 4.29 4.35 5.97
C PHE A 191 4.73 3.78 4.62
N CYS A 192 4.81 4.61 3.57
CA CYS A 192 5.27 4.15 2.25
C CYS A 192 6.68 3.56 2.32
N LYS A 193 7.59 4.19 3.08
CA LYS A 193 8.95 3.67 3.31
C LYS A 193 8.94 2.33 4.04
N MET A 194 8.08 2.18 5.06
CA MET A 194 7.95 0.98 5.87
C MET A 194 7.42 -0.21 5.06
N VAL A 195 6.45 0.02 4.18
CA VAL A 195 5.88 -1.04 3.31
C VAL A 195 6.61 -1.17 1.96
N HIS A 196 7.76 -0.51 1.81
CA HIS A 196 8.57 -0.49 0.59
C HIS A 196 7.81 -0.07 -0.69
N MET A 197 6.80 0.79 -0.56
CA MET A 197 6.05 1.34 -1.68
C MET A 197 6.77 2.57 -2.24
N PRO A 198 7.15 2.58 -3.53
CA PRO A 198 7.76 3.74 -4.17
C PRO A 198 6.85 4.98 -4.07
N ILE A 199 7.42 6.12 -3.69
CA ILE A 199 6.68 7.39 -3.63
C ILE A 199 6.87 8.09 -4.96
N LEU A 200 5.77 8.26 -5.72
CA LEU A 200 5.75 9.03 -6.97
C LEU A 200 6.07 10.51 -6.70
N GLY A 201 5.47 11.04 -5.63
CA GLY A 201 5.73 12.38 -5.14
C GLY A 201 4.57 12.95 -4.35
N LEU A 202 4.70 14.23 -4.01
CA LEU A 202 3.76 14.98 -3.19
C LEU A 202 3.06 16.05 -4.01
N VAL A 203 1.74 16.17 -3.81
CA VAL A 203 0.85 17.17 -4.41
C VAL A 203 0.23 18.00 -3.31
N GLU A 204 0.30 19.32 -3.44
CA GLU A 204 -0.39 20.25 -2.53
C GLU A 204 -1.66 20.76 -3.20
N ASN A 205 -2.81 20.31 -2.71
CA ASN A 205 -4.11 20.78 -3.15
C ASN A 205 -4.54 22.02 -2.38
N MET A 206 -5.49 22.78 -2.93
CA MET A 206 -6.04 24.02 -2.35
C MET A 206 -4.94 25.04 -2.01
N SER A 207 -3.90 25.12 -2.86
CA SER A 207 -2.76 26.03 -2.69
C SER A 207 -3.12 27.41 -3.24
N GLY A 208 -3.68 28.23 -2.36
CA GLY A 208 -4.12 29.58 -2.69
C GLY A 208 -5.44 29.62 -3.48
N TYR A 209 -5.94 30.83 -3.68
CA TYR A 209 -7.16 31.12 -4.44
C TYR A 209 -6.95 32.39 -5.27
N ILE A 210 -7.23 32.33 -6.57
CA ILE A 210 -7.13 33.51 -7.44
C ILE A 210 -8.44 34.29 -7.33
N CYS A 211 -8.37 35.50 -6.76
CA CYS A 211 -9.54 36.36 -6.61
C CYS A 211 -10.07 36.75 -8.01
N PRO A 212 -11.34 36.45 -8.34
CA PRO A 212 -11.89 36.75 -9.67
C PRO A 212 -12.06 38.26 -9.93
N HIS A 213 -12.06 39.09 -8.87
CA HIS A 213 -12.23 40.54 -9.00
C HIS A 213 -10.92 41.30 -9.28
N CYS A 214 -9.81 40.87 -8.68
CA CYS A 214 -8.52 41.57 -8.78
C CYS A 214 -7.36 40.72 -9.30
N ASN A 215 -7.60 39.43 -9.57
CA ASN A 215 -6.62 38.45 -10.03
C ASN A 215 -5.39 38.25 -9.10
N GLN A 216 -5.49 38.70 -7.85
CA GLN A 216 -4.48 38.46 -6.82
C GLN A 216 -4.68 37.10 -6.16
N GLU A 217 -3.57 36.45 -5.82
CA GLU A 217 -3.57 35.17 -5.12
C GLU A 217 -3.74 35.37 -3.60
N VAL A 218 -4.77 34.75 -3.04
CA VAL A 218 -5.06 34.72 -1.61
C VAL A 218 -4.59 33.39 -1.02
N PRO A 219 -3.63 33.38 -0.07
CA PRO A 219 -3.17 32.14 0.57
C PRO A 219 -4.20 31.64 1.59
N LEU A 220 -5.20 30.89 1.13
CA LEU A 220 -6.30 30.38 1.97
C LEU A 220 -5.82 29.65 3.23
N PHE A 221 -4.73 28.90 3.09
CA PHE A 221 -4.27 27.94 4.09
C PHE A 221 -2.78 28.05 4.42
N GLY A 222 -2.16 29.16 4.01
CA GLY A 222 -0.71 29.32 3.96
C GLY A 222 -0.14 29.04 2.57
N LYS A 223 1.20 29.03 2.46
CA LYS A 223 1.94 28.76 1.23
C LYS A 223 3.11 27.83 1.47
N ASP A 224 3.45 27.07 0.43
CA ASP A 224 4.68 26.28 0.31
C ASP A 224 4.88 25.22 1.41
N GLY A 225 3.83 24.83 2.12
CA GLY A 225 3.92 23.84 3.20
C GLY A 225 4.31 22.46 2.70
N GLY A 226 3.69 22.06 1.60
CA GLY A 226 3.93 20.81 0.88
C GLY A 226 5.34 20.77 0.30
N VAL A 227 5.78 21.81 -0.43
CA VAL A 227 7.12 21.81 -1.05
C VAL A 227 8.24 21.81 0.00
N ARG A 228 8.09 22.54 1.11
CA ARG A 228 9.03 22.46 2.24
C ARG A 228 9.08 21.07 2.84
N THR A 229 7.92 20.43 3.03
CA THR A 229 7.84 19.06 3.57
C THR A 229 8.44 18.05 2.61
N ALA A 230 8.19 18.19 1.31
CA ALA A 230 8.72 17.32 0.27
C ALA A 230 10.26 17.34 0.28
N ARG A 231 10.85 18.55 0.26
CA ARG A 231 12.31 18.75 0.37
C ARG A 231 12.88 18.16 1.66
N LYS A 232 12.25 18.44 2.82
CA LYS A 232 12.71 17.96 4.12
C LYS A 232 12.71 16.43 4.22
N MET A 233 11.72 15.77 3.61
CA MET A 233 11.55 14.32 3.69
C MET A 233 12.25 13.56 2.54
N GLY A 234 12.88 14.28 1.61
CA GLY A 234 13.55 13.71 0.45
C GLY A 234 12.58 13.08 -0.55
N VAL A 235 11.38 13.62 -0.70
CA VAL A 235 10.38 13.15 -1.66
C VAL A 235 10.20 14.16 -2.79
N GLU A 236 9.85 13.65 -3.97
CA GLU A 236 9.61 14.47 -5.17
C GLU A 236 8.43 15.41 -4.96
N TRP A 237 8.55 16.64 -5.45
CA TRP A 237 7.47 17.61 -5.50
C TRP A 237 6.86 17.63 -6.90
N LEU A 238 5.57 17.29 -7.02
CA LEU A 238 4.93 17.16 -8.32
C LEU A 238 4.18 18.43 -8.76
N GLY A 239 3.78 19.27 -7.80
CA GLY A 239 3.10 20.52 -8.07
C GLY A 239 2.07 20.88 -7.01
N SER A 240 1.44 22.03 -7.22
CA SER A 240 0.33 22.51 -6.42
C SER A 240 -0.89 22.79 -7.29
N LEU A 241 -2.08 22.58 -6.72
CA LEU A 241 -3.35 22.87 -7.37
C LEU A 241 -4.04 24.01 -6.60
N PRO A 242 -4.38 25.13 -7.25
CA PRO A 242 -5.10 26.22 -6.58
C PRO A 242 -6.52 25.79 -6.23
N PHE A 243 -7.11 26.42 -5.22
CA PHE A 243 -8.54 26.25 -4.96
C PHE A 243 -9.34 26.91 -6.09
N ASP A 244 -10.29 26.17 -6.66
CA ASP A 244 -11.22 26.66 -7.68
C ASP A 244 -12.64 26.24 -7.30
N PRO A 245 -13.55 27.19 -6.99
CA PRO A 245 -14.94 26.89 -6.64
C PRO A 245 -15.65 26.04 -7.69
N ARG A 246 -15.29 26.19 -8.97
CA ARG A 246 -15.90 25.44 -10.08
C ARG A 246 -15.61 23.95 -9.99
N VAL A 247 -14.51 23.55 -9.33
CA VAL A 247 -14.21 22.13 -9.05
C VAL A 247 -15.25 21.55 -8.10
N VAL A 248 -15.63 22.31 -7.06
CA VAL A 248 -16.64 21.91 -6.07
C VAL A 248 -18.01 21.83 -6.74
N GLU A 249 -18.40 22.88 -7.46
CA GLU A 249 -19.67 22.94 -8.18
C GLU A 249 -19.82 21.78 -9.18
N SER A 250 -18.76 21.49 -9.94
CA SER A 250 -18.78 20.41 -10.94
C SER A 250 -18.87 19.03 -10.27
N ALA A 251 -18.18 18.82 -9.14
CA ALA A 251 -18.26 17.59 -8.36
C ALA A 251 -19.67 17.37 -7.77
N ASP A 252 -20.33 18.43 -7.31
CA ASP A 252 -21.68 18.34 -6.73
C ASP A 252 -22.75 17.94 -7.76
N VAL A 253 -22.59 18.36 -9.02
CA VAL A 253 -23.49 17.97 -10.12
C VAL A 253 -23.01 16.75 -10.90
N GLY A 254 -21.87 16.15 -10.52
CA GLY A 254 -21.33 14.93 -11.15
C GLY A 254 -20.77 15.14 -12.56
N VAL A 255 -20.17 16.30 -12.85
CA VAL A 255 -19.56 16.59 -14.17
C VAL A 255 -18.09 16.96 -14.00
N SER A 256 -17.28 16.73 -15.05
CA SER A 256 -15.87 17.14 -15.05
C SER A 256 -15.70 18.61 -15.42
N LEU A 257 -14.84 19.33 -14.70
CA LEU A 257 -14.44 20.70 -15.05
C LEU A 257 -13.65 20.77 -16.37
N LEU A 258 -12.97 19.68 -16.77
CA LEU A 258 -12.05 19.68 -17.92
C LEU A 258 -12.74 19.85 -19.29
N GLY A 259 -14.06 19.66 -19.37
CA GLY A 259 -14.84 19.90 -20.59
C GLY A 259 -15.21 21.37 -20.87
N ARG A 260 -14.78 22.33 -20.03
CA ARG A 260 -15.17 23.76 -20.14
C ARG A 260 -14.06 24.58 -20.82
N GLN A 261 -14.44 25.48 -21.73
CA GLN A 261 -13.52 26.21 -22.63
C GLN A 261 -12.50 27.13 -21.94
N ASP A 262 -12.71 27.48 -20.66
CA ASP A 262 -11.84 28.33 -19.86
C ASP A 262 -11.46 27.65 -18.52
N GLY A 263 -10.82 26.48 -18.60
CA GLY A 263 -10.45 25.67 -17.43
C GLY A 263 -9.69 26.41 -16.30
N GLY A 264 -9.13 27.59 -16.59
CA GLY A 264 -8.57 28.51 -15.60
C GLY A 264 -7.30 27.97 -14.92
N PRO A 265 -6.89 28.59 -13.80
CA PRO A 265 -5.65 28.23 -13.12
C PRO A 265 -5.58 26.75 -12.72
N PHE A 266 -6.66 26.20 -12.18
CA PHE A 266 -6.69 24.80 -11.74
C PHE A 266 -6.41 23.82 -12.88
N VAL A 267 -7.11 23.94 -14.01
CA VAL A 267 -6.92 23.03 -15.16
C VAL A 267 -5.51 23.12 -15.73
N ARG A 268 -4.94 24.33 -15.79
CA ARG A 268 -3.56 24.51 -16.22
C ARG A 268 -2.56 23.82 -15.30
N GLU A 269 -2.66 24.05 -13.99
CA GLU A 269 -1.77 23.41 -13.01
C GLU A 269 -1.98 21.89 -12.95
N LEU A 270 -3.21 21.41 -13.15
CA LEU A 270 -3.51 19.99 -13.29
C LEU A 270 -2.83 19.39 -14.52
N GLY A 271 -2.88 20.07 -15.67
CA GLY A 271 -2.17 19.64 -16.87
C GLY A 271 -0.66 19.50 -16.62
N GLN A 272 -0.06 20.44 -15.89
CA GLN A 272 1.34 20.35 -15.49
C GLN A 272 1.62 19.20 -14.52
N LEU A 273 0.72 18.98 -13.55
CA LEU A 273 0.79 17.85 -12.61
C LEU A 273 0.75 16.51 -13.36
N VAL A 274 -0.20 16.33 -14.27
CA VAL A 274 -0.33 15.11 -15.09
C VAL A 274 0.90 14.92 -15.98
N ALA A 275 1.44 15.99 -16.57
CA ALA A 275 2.69 15.95 -17.33
C ALA A 275 3.90 15.53 -16.48
N ASN A 276 3.95 15.97 -15.21
CA ASN A 276 5.00 15.56 -14.27
C ASN A 276 4.85 14.08 -13.87
N ILE A 277 3.62 13.63 -13.60
CA ILE A 277 3.30 12.23 -13.30
C ILE A 277 3.70 11.31 -14.46
N THR A 278 3.25 11.62 -15.68
CA THR A 278 3.57 10.82 -16.88
C THR A 278 5.07 10.74 -17.11
N ARG A 279 5.77 11.88 -17.12
CA ARG A 279 7.24 11.93 -17.25
C ARG A 279 7.94 11.06 -16.21
N LYS A 280 7.52 11.12 -14.95
CA LYS A 280 8.15 10.36 -13.86
C LYS A 280 7.90 8.85 -13.99
N MET A 281 6.69 8.48 -14.43
CA MET A 281 6.32 7.08 -14.67
C MET A 281 6.91 6.52 -15.99
N ASP A 282 7.28 7.38 -16.93
CA ASP A 282 7.94 7.04 -18.21
C ASP A 282 9.48 6.96 -18.10
N GLN A 283 10.09 7.75 -17.20
CA GLN A 283 11.52 7.70 -16.96
C GLN A 283 11.91 6.29 -16.49
N LYS A 284 12.57 5.55 -17.40
CA LYS A 284 13.14 4.21 -17.22
C LYS A 284 14.17 4.06 -16.06
N GLY A 285 14.27 5.04 -15.17
CA GLY A 285 15.14 5.07 -13.99
C GLY A 285 14.44 5.30 -12.65
N GLY A 286 13.10 5.37 -12.61
CA GLY A 286 12.31 5.17 -11.38
C GLY A 286 11.72 3.75 -11.28
N ILE A 287 11.99 2.92 -12.29
CA ILE A 287 11.55 1.54 -12.41
C ILE A 287 12.41 0.69 -11.48
N ALA A 288 11.96 0.55 -10.23
CA ALA A 288 12.04 -0.77 -9.63
C ALA A 288 11.16 -1.64 -10.53
N ALA A 289 11.79 -2.53 -11.30
CA ALA A 289 11.11 -3.70 -11.83
C ALA A 289 10.33 -4.36 -10.67
N PRO A 290 9.32 -5.22 -10.92
CA PRO A 290 9.14 -6.31 -9.96
C PRO A 290 10.54 -6.87 -9.80
N LEU A 291 11.08 -6.85 -8.57
CA LEU A 291 12.37 -7.45 -8.27
C LEU A 291 12.33 -8.81 -8.96
N LYS A 292 13.05 -8.95 -10.09
CA LYS A 292 13.49 -10.24 -10.56
C LYS A 292 14.23 -10.77 -9.36
N GLU A 293 13.58 -11.71 -8.67
CA GLU A 293 14.03 -12.41 -7.47
C GLU A 293 15.00 -11.60 -6.63
N ALA A 294 14.45 -10.93 -5.61
CA ALA A 294 15.17 -10.43 -4.43
C ALA A 294 16.71 -10.53 -4.53
N ARG A 295 17.33 -9.65 -5.32
CA ARG A 295 18.74 -9.31 -5.10
C ARG A 295 18.75 -8.48 -3.82
N THR A 296 18.97 -9.20 -2.74
CA THR A 296 19.24 -8.72 -1.39
C THR A 296 20.18 -7.52 -1.45
N VAL A 297 19.64 -6.33 -1.18
CA VAL A 297 20.45 -5.19 -0.74
C VAL A 297 20.88 -5.53 0.69
N VAL A 298 22.00 -6.25 0.79
CA VAL A 298 22.84 -6.20 1.99
C VAL A 298 23.69 -4.95 1.87
N ALA A 299 23.87 -4.30 3.03
CA ALA A 299 24.82 -3.23 3.34
C ALA A 299 24.35 -1.78 3.11
N ASP A 300 23.91 -1.16 4.20
CA ASP A 300 24.58 0.08 4.62
C ASP A 300 24.73 0.25 6.16
N THR A 301 24.71 -0.85 6.92
CA THR A 301 25.25 -0.86 8.30
C THR A 301 26.46 -1.77 8.33
N LYS A 302 27.63 -1.19 8.62
CA LYS A 302 28.92 -1.92 8.73
C LYS A 302 28.87 -3.06 9.75
N THR A 303 27.96 -2.99 10.73
CA THR A 303 27.77 -3.99 11.78
C THR A 303 26.30 -4.07 12.18
N PHE A 304 25.76 -5.27 12.40
CA PHE A 304 24.42 -5.49 12.97
C PHE A 304 24.35 -6.81 13.74
N ARG A 305 23.31 -6.97 14.56
CA ARG A 305 23.10 -8.17 15.39
C ARG A 305 21.77 -8.85 15.08
N VAL A 306 21.80 -10.17 15.00
CA VAL A 306 20.64 -11.04 14.70
C VAL A 306 20.30 -11.88 15.92
N ALA A 307 19.06 -11.83 16.40
CA ALA A 307 18.58 -12.72 17.46
C ALA A 307 17.75 -13.87 16.89
N ILE A 308 18.02 -15.09 17.38
CA ILE A 308 17.40 -16.33 16.91
C ILE A 308 16.94 -17.13 18.14
N PRO A 309 15.62 -17.40 18.31
CA PRO A 309 15.11 -18.20 19.42
C PRO A 309 15.49 -19.66 19.21
N LEU A 310 16.02 -20.32 20.24
CA LEU A 310 16.52 -21.68 20.18
C LEU A 310 15.78 -22.66 21.09
N ALA A 311 15.66 -23.89 20.60
CA ALA A 311 15.42 -25.10 21.38
C ALA A 311 16.38 -26.17 20.83
N ASP A 312 17.06 -26.92 21.71
CA ASP A 312 18.07 -27.91 21.32
C ASP A 312 19.17 -27.36 20.37
N GLY A 313 19.54 -26.09 20.55
CA GLY A 313 20.59 -25.42 19.75
C GLY A 313 20.19 -25.06 18.31
N ARG A 314 18.94 -25.24 17.92
CA ARG A 314 18.40 -24.87 16.60
C ARG A 314 17.20 -23.95 16.73
N LEU A 315 16.82 -23.28 15.65
CA LEU A 315 15.68 -22.37 15.65
C LEU A 315 14.39 -23.11 16.06
N THR A 316 13.66 -22.52 17.01
CA THR A 316 12.32 -22.99 17.43
C THR A 316 11.20 -22.23 16.72
N ASN A 317 10.07 -22.91 16.52
CA ASN A 317 8.86 -22.31 15.97
C ASN A 317 8.12 -21.41 16.98
N HIS A 318 8.38 -21.56 18.28
CA HIS A 318 7.69 -20.78 19.31
C HIS A 318 8.61 -19.72 19.89
N PHE A 319 8.54 -18.49 19.35
CA PHE A 319 9.39 -17.38 19.76
C PHE A 319 9.36 -17.09 21.28
N GLY A 320 8.19 -17.18 21.92
CA GLY A 320 8.02 -16.87 23.35
C GLY A 320 8.44 -17.98 24.31
N HIS A 321 8.64 -19.21 23.82
CA HIS A 321 8.92 -20.40 24.62
C HIS A 321 10.28 -21.03 24.28
N CYS A 322 11.25 -20.22 23.86
CA CYS A 322 12.60 -20.69 23.61
C CYS A 322 13.42 -20.78 24.90
N GLU A 323 14.36 -21.72 24.95
CA GLU A 323 15.26 -21.90 26.08
C GLU A 323 16.36 -20.84 26.10
N GLN A 324 16.80 -20.41 24.91
CA GLN A 324 17.89 -19.46 24.70
C GLN A 324 17.65 -18.63 23.44
N PHE A 325 18.26 -17.45 23.37
CA PHE A 325 18.47 -16.74 22.11
C PHE A 325 19.94 -16.81 21.70
N ALA A 326 20.21 -17.13 20.45
CA ALA A 326 21.51 -16.83 19.85
C ALA A 326 21.50 -15.41 19.30
N ILE A 327 22.43 -14.58 19.79
CA ILE A 327 22.72 -13.26 19.23
C ILE A 327 23.97 -13.37 18.39
N VAL A 328 23.80 -13.29 17.07
CA VAL A 328 24.87 -13.40 16.08
C VAL A 328 25.28 -11.99 15.65
N GLN A 329 26.56 -11.67 15.79
CA GLN A 329 27.13 -10.41 15.32
C GLN A 329 27.63 -10.58 13.89
N VAL A 330 27.16 -9.71 13.00
CA VAL A 330 27.59 -9.63 11.61
C VAL A 330 28.32 -8.31 11.39
N GLU A 331 29.50 -8.39 10.78
CA GLU A 331 30.28 -7.23 10.37
C GLU A 331 30.78 -7.41 8.93
N ASN A 332 30.59 -6.41 8.08
CA ASN A 332 30.96 -6.44 6.65
C ASN A 332 30.47 -7.70 5.91
N GLY A 333 29.26 -8.18 6.25
CA GLY A 333 28.66 -9.36 5.63
C GLY A 333 29.23 -10.70 6.10
N GLN A 334 30.03 -10.72 7.18
CA GLN A 334 30.58 -11.93 7.77
C GLN A 334 30.16 -12.08 9.23
N ILE A 335 29.90 -13.33 9.65
CA ILE A 335 29.61 -13.65 11.04
C ILE A 335 30.90 -13.53 11.85
N GLN A 336 30.94 -12.61 12.82
CA GLN A 336 32.10 -12.39 13.69
C GLN A 336 32.03 -13.21 14.98
N GLY A 337 30.83 -13.60 15.41
CA GLY A 337 30.63 -14.41 16.61
C GLY A 337 29.17 -14.59 16.98
N LYS A 338 28.92 -15.49 17.92
CA LYS A 338 27.61 -15.71 18.53
C LYS A 338 27.71 -15.70 20.05
N GLU A 339 26.68 -15.15 20.69
CA GLU A 339 26.45 -15.21 22.13
C GLU A 339 25.13 -15.94 22.38
N LEU A 340 25.10 -16.87 23.34
CA LEU A 340 23.87 -17.51 23.80
C LEU A 340 23.40 -16.81 25.07
N VAL A 341 22.18 -16.28 25.05
CA VAL A 341 21.58 -15.56 26.17
C VAL A 341 20.28 -16.22 26.60
N THR A 342 20.10 -16.39 27.90
CA THR A 342 18.84 -16.93 28.46
C THR A 342 17.79 -15.82 28.53
N PRO A 343 16.58 -16.02 27.97
CA PRO A 343 15.53 -15.02 28.01
C PRO A 343 14.99 -14.80 29.43
N PRO A 344 14.48 -13.59 29.73
CA PRO A 344 13.74 -13.35 30.96
C PRO A 344 12.39 -14.09 30.95
N PRO A 345 11.68 -14.18 32.09
CA PRO A 345 10.35 -14.78 32.16
C PRO A 345 9.40 -14.21 31.10
N HIS A 346 8.54 -15.06 30.54
CA HIS A 346 7.64 -14.68 29.45
C HIS A 346 6.50 -13.78 29.94
N GLU A 347 6.75 -12.48 29.99
CA GLU A 347 5.77 -11.43 30.26
C GLU A 347 5.51 -10.56 29.01
N PRO A 348 4.25 -10.17 28.73
CA PRO A 348 3.92 -9.34 27.57
C PRO A 348 4.74 -8.03 27.52
N GLY A 349 5.51 -7.85 26.44
CA GLY A 349 6.31 -6.64 26.20
C GLY A 349 7.73 -6.64 26.80
N LEU A 350 8.10 -7.66 27.59
CA LEU A 350 9.42 -7.75 28.19
C LEU A 350 10.52 -8.14 27.18
N LEU A 351 10.25 -9.12 26.32
CA LEU A 351 11.21 -9.58 25.29
C LEU A 351 11.59 -8.49 24.26
N PRO A 352 10.65 -7.69 23.71
CA PRO A 352 10.99 -6.54 22.86
C PRO A 352 11.91 -5.53 23.52
N ARG A 353 11.73 -5.29 24.81
CA ARG A 353 12.62 -4.42 25.57
C ARG A 353 14.00 -5.02 25.76
N TRP A 354 14.03 -6.25 26.22
CA TRP A 354 15.26 -6.94 26.55
C TRP A 354 16.16 -7.18 25.32
N LEU A 355 15.60 -7.55 24.17
CA LEU A 355 16.38 -7.69 22.93
C LEU A 355 16.83 -6.33 22.38
N GLY A 356 16.03 -5.27 22.55
CA GLY A 356 16.45 -3.91 22.18
C GLY A 356 17.64 -3.40 23.00
N GLU A 357 17.68 -3.70 24.30
CA GLU A 357 18.83 -3.36 25.16
C GLU A 357 20.13 -4.10 24.77
N LYS A 358 20.02 -5.18 23.98
CA LYS A 358 21.16 -5.94 23.45
C LYS A 358 21.60 -5.52 22.05
N ASP A 359 21.04 -4.42 21.55
CA ASP A 359 21.34 -3.84 20.24
C ASP A 359 21.04 -4.81 19.08
N VAL A 360 19.94 -5.56 19.21
CA VAL A 360 19.46 -6.49 18.18
C VAL A 360 18.76 -5.70 17.07
N HIS A 361 19.14 -5.97 15.83
CA HIS A 361 18.62 -5.27 14.65
C HIS A 361 17.67 -6.15 13.82
N LEU A 362 17.87 -7.46 13.88
CA LEU A 362 17.11 -8.46 13.13
C LEU A 362 16.74 -9.63 14.05
N ILE A 363 15.53 -10.14 13.88
CA ILE A 363 15.07 -11.39 14.50
C ILE A 363 14.73 -12.36 13.38
N ILE A 364 15.24 -13.59 13.47
CA ILE A 364 14.84 -14.71 12.60
C ILE A 364 14.15 -15.74 13.48
N ALA A 365 12.87 -15.99 13.25
CA ALA A 365 12.03 -16.89 14.04
C ALA A 365 11.24 -17.86 13.13
N GLY A 366 10.88 -19.03 13.67
CA GLY A 366 9.99 -19.95 12.94
C GLY A 366 8.54 -19.47 12.98
N GLY A 367 8.09 -19.01 14.16
CA GLY A 367 6.76 -18.46 14.36
C GLY A 367 6.74 -17.35 15.42
N MET A 368 5.95 -16.30 15.18
CA MET A 368 5.79 -15.18 16.11
C MET A 368 4.38 -14.56 15.99
N GLY A 369 3.74 -14.28 17.12
CA GLY A 369 2.43 -13.63 17.15
C GLY A 369 2.47 -12.18 16.64
N GLN A 370 1.39 -11.73 16.00
CA GLN A 370 1.30 -10.40 15.35
C GLN A 370 1.60 -9.24 16.32
N ARG A 371 1.14 -9.32 17.57
CA ARG A 371 1.42 -8.31 18.59
C ARG A 371 2.91 -8.20 18.92
N ALA A 372 3.63 -9.32 18.94
CA ALA A 372 5.07 -9.31 19.19
C ALA A 372 5.82 -8.70 18.00
N ILE A 373 5.45 -9.07 16.76
CA ILE A 373 6.01 -8.49 15.53
C ILE A 373 5.86 -6.96 15.55
N GLN A 374 4.68 -6.46 15.90
CA GLN A 374 4.43 -5.02 16.01
C GLN A 374 5.34 -4.35 17.05
N LEU A 375 5.47 -4.92 18.26
CA LEU A 375 6.31 -4.37 19.33
C LEU A 375 7.81 -4.35 18.98
N PHE A 376 8.30 -5.32 18.22
CA PHE A 376 9.68 -5.32 17.70
C PHE A 376 9.86 -4.26 16.59
N THR A 377 8.87 -4.14 15.71
CA THR A 377 8.89 -3.17 14.61
C THR A 377 8.86 -1.72 15.13
N GLU A 378 8.06 -1.43 16.17
CA GLU A 378 8.03 -0.13 16.86
C GLU A 378 9.41 0.27 17.45
N ARG A 379 10.27 -0.71 17.72
CA ARG A 379 11.63 -0.52 18.23
C ARG A 379 12.70 -0.58 17.14
N SER A 380 12.29 -0.53 15.86
CA SER A 380 13.18 -0.64 14.70
C SER A 380 13.95 -1.96 14.61
N ILE A 381 13.42 -3.04 15.20
CA ILE A 381 13.97 -4.39 15.08
C ILE A 381 13.22 -5.11 13.97
N ARG A 382 13.91 -5.46 12.88
CA ARG A 382 13.32 -6.20 11.76
C ARG A 382 13.00 -7.63 12.20
N VAL A 383 11.86 -8.17 11.78
CA VAL A 383 11.47 -9.55 12.09
C VAL A 383 11.27 -10.35 10.81
N ILE A 384 11.84 -11.54 10.76
CA ILE A 384 11.61 -12.57 9.73
C ILE A 384 10.99 -13.77 10.45
N THR A 385 9.79 -14.16 10.03
CA THR A 385 9.08 -15.35 10.52
C THR A 385 9.06 -16.45 9.45
N GLY A 386 8.66 -17.67 9.82
CA GLY A 386 8.61 -18.81 8.90
C GLY A 386 9.99 -19.38 8.56
N ALA A 387 11.04 -19.01 9.27
CA ALA A 387 12.38 -19.55 9.01
C ALA A 387 12.43 -21.06 9.32
N PRO A 388 13.17 -21.86 8.53
CA PRO A 388 13.30 -23.29 8.75
C PRO A 388 14.09 -23.60 10.02
N ASN A 389 13.88 -24.78 10.60
CA ASN A 389 14.62 -25.26 11.78
C ASN A 389 16.09 -25.58 11.42
N LEU A 390 16.91 -24.53 11.41
CA LEU A 390 18.34 -24.55 11.12
C LEU A 390 19.15 -23.98 12.29
N THR A 391 20.46 -24.18 12.26
CA THR A 391 21.36 -23.55 13.24
C THR A 391 21.46 -22.04 13.02
N PRO A 392 21.81 -21.25 14.05
CA PRO A 392 21.98 -19.80 13.92
C PRO A 392 22.90 -19.39 12.76
N GLU A 393 24.02 -20.08 12.59
CA GLU A 393 25.00 -19.79 11.54
C GLU A 393 24.45 -20.08 10.14
N GLU A 394 23.74 -21.19 9.96
CA GLU A 394 23.09 -21.52 8.70
C GLU A 394 22.01 -20.50 8.33
N LEU A 395 21.22 -20.05 9.32
CA LEU A 395 20.17 -19.04 9.12
C LEU A 395 20.75 -17.68 8.74
N VAL A 396 21.76 -17.22 9.48
CA VAL A 396 22.42 -15.95 9.20
C VAL A 396 23.20 -16.02 7.90
N GLY A 397 23.90 -17.11 7.61
CA GLY A 397 24.58 -17.33 6.33
C GLY A 397 23.61 -17.26 5.15
N LYS A 398 22.51 -18.02 5.22
CA LYS A 398 21.45 -17.95 4.20
C LYS A 398 20.82 -16.56 4.07
N TYR A 399 20.66 -15.85 5.18
CA TYR A 399 20.16 -14.48 5.17
C TYR A 399 21.13 -13.51 4.46
N LEU A 400 22.43 -13.62 4.75
CA LEU A 400 23.48 -12.81 4.12
C LEU A 400 23.61 -13.11 2.63
N ASP A 401 23.49 -14.38 2.26
CA ASP A 401 23.55 -14.83 0.86
C ASP A 401 22.23 -14.59 0.09
N GLY A 402 21.16 -14.13 0.76
CA GLY A 402 19.85 -13.94 0.14
C GLY A 402 19.10 -15.22 -0.21
N THR A 403 19.54 -16.38 0.31
CA THR A 403 18.98 -17.70 0.01
C THR A 403 18.08 -18.25 1.14
N LEU A 404 17.78 -17.44 2.15
CA LEU A 404 16.87 -17.81 3.24
C LEU A 404 15.42 -17.85 2.75
N THR A 405 14.91 -19.07 2.55
CA THR A 405 13.50 -19.31 2.22
C THR A 405 12.66 -19.41 3.50
N THR A 406 11.57 -18.66 3.58
CA THR A 406 10.64 -18.67 4.72
C THR A 406 9.31 -19.29 4.34
N GLY A 407 8.74 -20.12 5.20
CA GLY A 407 7.39 -20.67 5.09
C GLY A 407 6.33 -19.79 5.75
N ALA A 408 5.15 -20.37 5.99
CA ALA A 408 4.09 -19.70 6.74
C ALA A 408 4.52 -19.40 8.18
N ASN A 409 4.02 -18.29 8.75
CA ASN A 409 4.19 -17.97 10.15
C ASN A 409 3.33 -18.91 11.01
N VAL A 410 3.92 -20.03 11.47
CA VAL A 410 3.24 -21.01 12.32
C VAL A 410 3.35 -20.56 13.77
N CYS A 411 2.38 -19.78 14.24
CA CYS A 411 2.28 -19.39 15.65
C CYS A 411 1.06 -20.08 16.25
N ASP A 412 1.26 -21.10 17.09
CA ASP A 412 0.19 -21.78 17.82
C ASP A 412 -0.24 -20.94 19.05
N HIS A 413 -0.88 -19.80 18.86
CA HIS A 413 -1.56 -19.07 19.95
C HIS A 413 -2.75 -18.26 19.47
#